data_AF-A0A6A9SD76-F1
#
_entry.id   AF-A0A6A9SD76-F1
#
_cell.length_a   1.000
_cell.length_b   1.000
_cell.length_c   1.000
_cell.angle_alpha   90.00
_cell.angle_beta   90.00
_cell.angle_gamma   90.00
#
_symmetry.space_group_name_H-M   'P 1'
#
loop_
_entity.id
_entity.type
_entity.pdbx_description
1 polymer ?
#
loop_
_entity_poly.entity_id
_entity_poly.type
_entity_poly.pdbx_seq_one_letter_code
_entity_poly.pdbx_strand_id
1 'polypeptide(L)'
;MASLRSLLARERVDALGAWGVTLALCLAAGRLYQLSEPDWTAFAVLLVGVMVVVPVAERDPAVTFPSELLALVTLPVLVRAFDAFPTVTPFFAVAGVALLVAVVLDAYTSLAMTPRFAAVFVVVVTMALAGVWAVGVFAADSLLGTSFLVGRVELMWDLVAATAAGVLAGIIFEVYFEYSERVQRLRRADRDDASRTAESGELPGEHHHRTAVRGMQAVLAVIAAAAVVRGNWTLLVNSGVPLAITLLPAALRHQYDYTMDTGLVVWVTLASTLHAAGAVGLYQWFGWFDSVTHALSASLVAGVGYAVARAVELHARAVSFNRGFRATFVVLFVLAVGVGWEILEFASGGLASVVGGEAVLAQYGTADIVNDLVFNTVGAVLVAAYSSAHFEDVADLFVDRVSVVVRGGD
;
A
#
# COMPACT_ATOMS: atom_id res chain seq x y z
N MET A 1 -13.38 16.14 -14.68
CA MET A 1 -13.77 14.75 -14.30
C MET A 1 -14.43 14.82 -12.93
N ALA A 2 -15.45 14.00 -12.64
CA ALA A 2 -16.14 14.05 -11.34
C ALA A 2 -15.19 13.68 -10.19
N SER A 3 -14.91 14.61 -9.28
CA SER A 3 -14.24 14.34 -8.00
C SER A 3 -15.19 13.57 -7.07
N LEU A 4 -14.67 12.77 -6.14
CA LEU A 4 -15.48 12.06 -5.13
C LEU A 4 -16.35 13.05 -4.33
N ARG A 5 -15.93 14.32 -4.22
CA ARG A 5 -16.72 15.43 -3.67
C ARG A 5 -18.11 15.59 -4.31
N SER A 6 -18.27 15.24 -5.59
CA SER A 6 -19.58 15.27 -6.27
C SER A 6 -20.57 14.22 -5.75
N LEU A 7 -20.10 13.22 -5.00
CA LEU A 7 -20.94 12.25 -4.30
C LEU A 7 -21.67 12.85 -3.09
N LEU A 8 -21.19 13.97 -2.53
CA LEU A 8 -21.80 14.63 -1.36
C LEU A 8 -22.92 15.61 -1.77
N ALA A 9 -23.52 15.42 -2.95
CA ALA A 9 -24.54 16.31 -3.47
C ALA A 9 -25.82 16.27 -2.63
N ARG A 10 -26.45 17.43 -2.46
CA ARG A 10 -27.68 17.60 -1.67
C ARG A 10 -28.88 16.95 -2.36
N GLU A 11 -29.17 15.69 -2.04
CA GLU A 11 -30.36 14.99 -2.51
C GLU A 11 -31.13 14.37 -1.32
N ARG A 12 -32.40 14.77 -1.16
CA ARG A 12 -33.22 14.39 0.02
C ARG A 12 -33.42 12.89 0.16
N VAL A 13 -33.43 12.14 -0.94
CA VAL A 13 -33.63 10.68 -0.94
C VAL A 13 -32.38 9.98 -0.43
N ASP A 14 -31.20 10.41 -0.87
CA ASP A 14 -29.91 9.89 -0.41
C ASP A 14 -29.70 10.20 1.07
N ALA A 15 -30.04 11.40 1.52
CA ALA A 15 -29.94 11.76 2.94
C ALA A 15 -30.83 10.86 3.82
N LEU A 16 -32.07 10.58 3.41
CA LEU A 16 -32.96 9.67 4.14
C LEU A 16 -32.37 8.25 4.21
N GLY A 17 -31.85 7.74 3.09
CA GLY A 17 -31.17 6.45 3.05
C GLY A 17 -29.94 6.42 3.97
N ALA A 18 -29.09 7.44 3.90
CA ALA A 18 -27.90 7.58 4.72
C ALA A 18 -28.24 7.59 6.22
N TRP A 19 -29.22 8.38 6.65
CA TRP A 19 -29.68 8.38 8.04
C TRP A 19 -30.31 7.06 8.46
N GLY A 20 -31.03 6.37 7.55
CA GLY A 20 -31.55 5.03 7.80
C GLY A 20 -30.43 4.01 8.05
N VAL A 21 -29.36 4.05 7.26
CA VAL A 21 -28.17 3.21 7.45
C VAL A 21 -27.44 3.56 8.75
N THR A 22 -27.26 4.86 9.06
CA THR A 22 -26.66 5.31 10.32
C THR A 22 -27.47 4.82 11.52
N LEU A 23 -28.80 4.86 11.45
CA LEU A 23 -29.67 4.32 12.50
C LEU A 23 -29.49 2.80 12.64
N ALA A 24 -29.42 2.06 11.53
CA ALA A 24 -29.16 0.63 11.57
C ALA A 24 -27.82 0.31 12.24
N LEU A 25 -26.77 1.10 11.97
CA LEU A 25 -25.47 0.97 12.64
C LEU A 25 -25.56 1.27 14.15
N CYS A 26 -26.30 2.29 14.57
CA CYS A 26 -26.56 2.57 15.99
C CYS A 26 -27.26 1.38 16.69
N LEU A 27 -28.23 0.76 16.03
CA LEU A 27 -28.92 -0.43 16.53
C LEU A 27 -27.97 -1.64 16.62
N ALA A 28 -27.10 -1.81 15.62
CA ALA A 28 -26.07 -2.84 15.63
C ALA A 28 -25.10 -2.65 16.81
N ALA A 29 -24.66 -1.41 17.06
CA ALA A 29 -23.81 -1.07 18.22
C ALA A 29 -24.49 -1.43 19.54
N GLY A 30 -25.79 -1.08 19.70
CA GLY A 30 -26.56 -1.45 20.88
C GLY A 30 -26.69 -2.96 21.08
N ARG A 31 -26.84 -3.71 19.99
CA ARG A 31 -26.86 -5.18 20.04
C ARG A 31 -25.50 -5.76 20.41
N LEU A 32 -24.42 -5.29 19.81
CA LEU A 32 -23.05 -5.72 20.13
C LEU A 32 -22.71 -5.46 21.61
N TYR A 33 -23.18 -4.33 22.15
CA TYR A 33 -23.07 -4.03 23.58
C TYR A 33 -23.81 -5.05 24.45
N GLN A 34 -25.03 -5.44 24.06
CA GLN A 34 -25.80 -6.48 24.75
C GLN A 34 -25.12 -7.86 24.67
N LEU A 35 -24.44 -8.16 23.57
CA LEU A 35 -23.64 -9.37 23.38
C LEU A 35 -22.30 -9.34 24.14
N SER A 36 -21.98 -8.26 24.84
CA SER A 36 -20.71 -8.06 25.55
C SER A 36 -19.49 -8.13 24.63
N GLU A 37 -19.59 -7.56 23.43
CA GLU A 37 -18.50 -7.38 22.47
C GLU A 37 -18.00 -5.91 22.48
N PRO A 38 -17.15 -5.53 23.45
CA PRO A 38 -16.79 -4.12 23.67
C PRO A 38 -15.95 -3.52 22.53
N ASP A 39 -15.11 -4.33 21.90
CA ASP A 39 -14.28 -4.00 20.73
C ASP A 39 -15.14 -3.62 19.52
N TRP A 40 -16.12 -4.45 19.16
CA TRP A 40 -17.03 -4.19 18.06
C TRP A 40 -18.04 -3.08 18.37
N THR A 41 -18.46 -2.95 19.62
CA THR A 41 -19.28 -1.83 20.08
C THR A 41 -18.54 -0.51 19.89
N ALA A 42 -17.28 -0.42 20.35
CA ALA A 42 -16.46 0.77 20.19
C ALA A 42 -16.23 1.09 18.71
N PHE A 43 -15.93 0.08 17.89
CA PHE A 43 -15.78 0.23 16.44
C PHE A 43 -17.05 0.81 15.79
N ALA A 44 -18.23 0.24 16.08
CA ALA A 44 -19.49 0.70 15.52
C ALA A 44 -19.80 2.15 15.93
N VAL A 45 -19.53 2.53 17.18
CA VAL A 45 -19.71 3.92 17.66
C VAL A 45 -18.77 4.89 16.96
N LEU A 46 -17.49 4.53 16.79
CA LEU A 46 -16.54 5.34 16.04
C LEU A 46 -16.98 5.51 14.59
N LEU A 47 -17.49 4.44 13.96
CA LEU A 47 -17.98 4.47 12.60
C LEU A 47 -19.23 5.36 12.45
N VAL A 48 -20.16 5.34 13.42
CA VAL A 48 -21.27 6.33 13.48
C VAL A 48 -20.69 7.75 13.53
N GLY A 49 -19.67 7.97 14.35
CA GLY A 49 -18.93 9.23 14.41
C GLY A 49 -18.47 9.69 13.04
N VAL A 50 -17.78 8.83 12.28
CA VAL A 50 -17.33 9.12 10.90
C VAL A 50 -18.49 9.46 9.98
N MET A 51 -19.60 8.71 10.04
CA MET A 51 -20.76 8.95 9.18
C MET A 51 -21.43 10.31 9.44
N VAL A 52 -21.40 10.79 10.68
CA VAL A 52 -21.98 12.09 11.04
C VAL A 52 -21.01 13.27 10.89
N VAL A 53 -19.70 13.03 10.67
CA VAL A 53 -18.72 14.13 10.48
C VAL A 53 -19.14 15.06 9.35
N VAL A 54 -19.55 14.51 8.21
CA VAL A 54 -19.95 15.26 7.01
C VAL A 54 -21.12 16.21 7.29
N PRO A 55 -22.31 15.72 7.72
CA PRO A 55 -23.44 16.61 7.98
C PRO A 55 -23.18 17.61 9.11
N VAL A 56 -22.36 17.25 10.11
CA VAL A 56 -21.97 18.15 11.20
C VAL A 56 -21.04 19.25 10.71
N ALA A 57 -20.03 18.92 9.91
CA ALA A 57 -19.07 19.86 9.34
C ALA A 57 -19.73 20.84 8.37
N GLU A 58 -20.64 20.35 7.52
CA GLU A 58 -21.41 21.15 6.57
C GLU A 58 -22.57 21.91 7.22
N ARG A 59 -22.89 21.61 8.48
CA ARG A 59 -24.06 22.14 9.22
C ARG A 59 -25.37 21.95 8.45
N ASP A 60 -25.46 20.89 7.66
CA ASP A 60 -26.62 20.55 6.84
C ASP A 60 -26.86 19.03 6.88
N PRO A 61 -27.93 18.56 7.53
CA PRO A 61 -28.22 17.12 7.62
C PRO A 61 -28.62 16.50 6.27
N ALA A 62 -28.85 17.31 5.23
CA ALA A 62 -29.10 16.84 3.87
C ALA A 62 -27.82 16.58 3.06
N VAL A 63 -26.64 16.95 3.60
CA VAL A 63 -25.34 16.69 2.98
C VAL A 63 -24.70 15.51 3.71
N THR A 64 -24.77 14.34 3.08
CA THR A 64 -24.25 13.07 3.64
C THR A 64 -23.44 12.33 2.58
N PHE A 65 -22.75 11.27 3.01
CA PHE A 65 -22.23 10.28 2.06
C PHE A 65 -23.38 9.61 1.27
N PRO A 66 -23.08 9.03 0.09
CA PRO A 66 -24.03 8.17 -0.60
C PRO A 66 -24.49 7.03 0.30
N SER A 67 -25.80 6.80 0.33
CA SER A 67 -26.40 5.78 1.19
C SER A 67 -25.90 4.36 0.85
N GLU A 68 -25.58 4.08 -0.41
CA GLU A 68 -25.03 2.79 -0.86
C GLU A 68 -23.62 2.55 -0.31
N LEU A 69 -22.80 3.62 -0.29
CA LEU A 69 -21.46 3.56 0.27
C LEU A 69 -21.53 3.31 1.78
N LEU A 70 -22.41 4.02 2.49
CA LEU A 70 -22.62 3.79 3.92
C LEU A 70 -23.14 2.38 4.18
N ALA A 71 -24.05 1.87 3.35
CA ALA A 71 -24.59 0.52 3.49
C ALA A 71 -23.49 -0.53 3.32
N LEU A 72 -22.61 -0.37 2.31
CA LEU A 72 -21.48 -1.25 2.07
C LEU A 72 -20.54 -1.32 3.29
N VAL A 73 -20.26 -0.18 3.91
CA VAL A 73 -19.36 -0.09 5.08
C VAL A 73 -20.03 -0.55 6.36
N THR A 74 -21.35 -0.41 6.47
CA THR A 74 -22.16 -0.86 7.61
C THR A 74 -22.42 -2.37 7.58
N LEU A 75 -22.45 -2.97 6.38
CA LEU A 75 -22.81 -4.38 6.19
C LEU A 75 -21.96 -5.34 7.04
N PRO A 76 -20.62 -5.22 7.12
CA PRO A 76 -19.81 -6.07 8.00
C PRO A 76 -20.24 -5.97 9.47
N VAL A 77 -20.50 -4.76 9.98
CA VAL A 77 -20.91 -4.57 11.38
C VAL A 77 -22.27 -5.21 11.65
N LEU A 78 -23.20 -5.11 10.69
CA LEU A 78 -24.50 -5.79 10.79
C LEU A 78 -24.32 -7.32 10.80
N VAL A 79 -23.53 -7.85 9.87
CA VAL A 79 -23.20 -9.29 9.79
C VAL A 79 -22.61 -9.79 11.11
N ARG A 80 -21.68 -9.03 11.72
CA ARG A 80 -21.12 -9.33 13.04
C ARG A 80 -22.18 -9.32 14.14
N ALA A 81 -23.07 -8.32 14.16
CA ALA A 81 -24.10 -8.20 15.17
C ALA A 81 -25.09 -9.39 15.16
N PHE A 82 -25.24 -10.08 14.02
CA PHE A 82 -26.03 -11.31 13.89
C PHE A 82 -25.21 -12.60 14.05
N ASP A 83 -23.96 -12.51 14.51
CA ASP A 83 -23.05 -13.63 14.70
C ASP A 83 -22.78 -14.44 13.42
N ALA A 84 -22.81 -13.77 12.26
CA ALA A 84 -22.50 -14.38 10.97
C ALA A 84 -21.04 -14.08 10.58
N PHE A 85 -20.35 -15.10 10.07
CA PHE A 85 -18.97 -14.99 9.53
C PHE A 85 -17.96 -14.21 10.40
N PRO A 86 -17.84 -14.50 11.71
CA PRO A 86 -17.04 -13.69 12.65
C PRO A 86 -15.55 -13.62 12.28
N THR A 87 -15.03 -14.61 11.54
CA THR A 87 -13.63 -14.66 11.12
C THR A 87 -13.30 -13.72 9.95
N VAL A 88 -14.24 -13.46 9.04
CA VAL A 88 -13.95 -12.69 7.81
C VAL A 88 -14.42 -11.24 7.92
N THR A 89 -15.45 -11.02 8.73
CA THR A 89 -16.10 -9.72 8.92
C THR A 89 -15.15 -8.57 9.34
N PRO A 90 -14.16 -8.77 10.23
CA PRO A 90 -13.19 -7.71 10.57
C PRO A 90 -12.47 -7.12 9.35
N PHE A 91 -12.06 -7.96 8.40
CA PHE A 91 -11.29 -7.53 7.24
C PHE A 91 -12.11 -6.63 6.30
N PHE A 92 -13.38 -6.97 6.09
CA PHE A 92 -14.30 -6.14 5.32
C PHE A 92 -14.64 -4.83 6.03
N ALA A 93 -14.73 -4.84 7.36
CA ALA A 93 -14.95 -3.64 8.15
C ALA A 93 -13.77 -2.65 8.01
N VAL A 94 -12.53 -3.14 8.09
CA VAL A 94 -11.32 -2.32 7.87
C VAL A 94 -11.27 -1.77 6.44
N ALA A 95 -11.55 -2.60 5.43
CA ALA A 95 -11.60 -2.16 4.03
C ALA A 95 -12.67 -1.09 3.79
N GLY A 96 -13.85 -1.23 4.42
CA GLY A 96 -14.91 -0.23 4.38
C GLY A 96 -14.51 1.10 5.03
N VAL A 97 -13.80 1.07 6.16
CA VAL A 97 -13.28 2.29 6.79
C VAL A 97 -12.22 2.94 5.92
N ALA A 98 -11.28 2.17 5.35
CA ALA A 98 -10.28 2.69 4.41
C ALA A 98 -10.96 3.41 3.22
N LEU A 99 -12.07 2.86 2.74
CA LEU A 99 -12.87 3.47 1.69
C LEU A 99 -13.54 4.78 2.11
N LEU A 100 -14.15 4.83 3.30
CA LEU A 100 -14.70 6.10 3.82
C LEU A 100 -13.61 7.15 3.99
N VAL A 101 -12.45 6.76 4.51
CA VAL A 101 -11.30 7.68 4.65
C VAL A 101 -10.87 8.22 3.29
N ALA A 102 -10.77 7.38 2.26
CA ALA A 102 -10.45 7.83 0.90
C ALA A 102 -11.47 8.87 0.38
N VAL A 103 -12.76 8.62 0.59
CA VAL A 103 -13.84 9.54 0.18
C VAL A 103 -13.81 10.84 0.99
N VAL A 104 -13.60 10.78 2.31
CA VAL A 104 -13.47 11.97 3.17
C VAL A 104 -12.27 12.80 2.77
N LEU A 105 -11.13 12.16 2.50
CA LEU A 105 -9.91 12.85 2.08
C LEU A 105 -10.14 13.61 0.77
N ASP A 106 -10.73 12.99 -0.24
CA ASP A 106 -11.05 13.69 -1.51
C ASP A 106 -12.08 14.81 -1.32
N ALA A 107 -13.07 14.62 -0.43
CA ALA A 107 -14.14 15.58 -0.24
C ALA A 107 -13.73 16.84 0.55
N TYR A 108 -12.89 16.67 1.57
CA TYR A 108 -12.61 17.72 2.57
C TYR A 108 -11.19 18.27 2.53
N THR A 109 -10.31 17.68 1.74
CA THR A 109 -8.95 18.19 1.59
C THR A 109 -8.74 18.69 0.17
N SER A 110 -7.58 19.28 -0.10
CA SER A 110 -7.16 19.61 -1.47
C SER A 110 -6.75 18.39 -2.29
N LEU A 111 -6.90 17.18 -1.74
CA LEU A 111 -6.65 15.94 -2.44
C LEU A 111 -7.77 15.70 -3.44
N ALA A 112 -7.42 15.46 -4.69
CA ALA A 112 -8.34 14.92 -5.68
C ALA A 112 -7.86 13.50 -6.01
N MET A 113 -8.78 12.56 -6.22
CA MET A 113 -8.49 11.16 -6.53
C MET A 113 -9.42 10.66 -7.65
N THR A 114 -8.86 9.89 -8.58
CA THR A 114 -9.70 9.12 -9.51
C THR A 114 -10.27 7.89 -8.80
N PRO A 115 -11.42 7.33 -9.24
CA PRO A 115 -11.95 6.09 -8.65
C PRO A 115 -10.96 4.92 -8.66
N ARG A 116 -10.18 4.79 -9.73
CA ARG A 116 -9.09 3.80 -9.85
C ARG A 116 -7.98 4.01 -8.83
N PHE A 117 -7.51 5.25 -8.69
CA PHE A 117 -6.50 5.56 -7.70
C PHE A 117 -7.03 5.31 -6.28
N ALA A 118 -8.26 5.71 -6.00
CA ALA A 118 -8.91 5.45 -4.72
C ALA A 118 -9.08 3.95 -4.44
N ALA A 119 -9.43 3.13 -5.45
CA ALA A 119 -9.48 1.68 -5.30
C ALA A 119 -8.11 1.08 -4.92
N VAL A 120 -7.04 1.46 -5.62
CA VAL A 120 -5.67 1.04 -5.27
C VAL A 120 -5.26 1.54 -3.88
N PHE A 121 -5.59 2.80 -3.57
CA PHE A 121 -5.33 3.39 -2.26
C PHE A 121 -6.04 2.63 -1.13
N VAL A 122 -7.28 2.17 -1.33
CA VAL A 122 -8.00 1.32 -0.36
C VAL A 122 -7.27 0.02 -0.10
N VAL A 123 -6.77 -0.66 -1.15
CA VAL A 123 -5.96 -1.88 -1.00
C VAL A 123 -4.71 -1.58 -0.16
N VAL A 124 -3.95 -0.55 -0.53
CA VAL A 124 -2.72 -0.14 0.16
C VAL A 124 -2.99 0.17 1.64
N VAL A 125 -4.00 0.99 1.93
CA VAL A 125 -4.38 1.36 3.31
C VAL A 125 -4.80 0.13 4.10
N THR A 126 -5.58 -0.76 3.51
CA THR A 126 -6.09 -1.96 4.19
C THR A 126 -4.94 -2.90 4.55
N MET A 127 -4.02 -3.16 3.61
CA MET A 127 -2.82 -3.96 3.88
C MET A 127 -1.93 -3.31 4.94
N ALA A 128 -1.68 -2.01 4.82
CA ALA A 128 -0.85 -1.28 5.78
C ALA A 128 -1.45 -1.30 7.20
N LEU A 129 -2.76 -1.07 7.33
CA LEU A 129 -3.45 -1.15 8.62
C LEU A 129 -3.41 -2.56 9.20
N ALA A 130 -3.55 -3.61 8.37
CA ALA A 130 -3.42 -4.99 8.82
C ALA A 130 -2.01 -5.29 9.34
N GLY A 131 -0.96 -4.80 8.65
CA GLY A 131 0.41 -4.91 9.11
C GLY A 131 0.67 -4.17 10.43
N VAL A 132 0.19 -2.93 10.55
CA VAL A 132 0.31 -2.14 11.79
C VAL A 132 -0.43 -2.81 12.95
N TRP A 133 -1.62 -3.36 12.68
CA TRP A 133 -2.38 -4.12 13.67
C TRP A 133 -1.59 -5.35 14.13
N ALA A 134 -1.04 -6.14 13.21
CA ALA A 134 -0.21 -7.29 13.55
C ALA A 134 0.96 -6.94 14.47
N VAL A 135 1.69 -5.86 14.16
CA VAL A 135 2.78 -5.34 15.00
C VAL A 135 2.25 -4.92 16.38
N GLY A 136 1.11 -4.23 16.43
CA GLY A 136 0.49 -3.77 17.68
C GLY A 136 0.04 -4.93 18.58
N VAL A 137 -0.57 -5.96 18.00
CA VAL A 137 -0.98 -7.17 18.73
C VAL A 137 0.25 -7.91 19.26
N PHE A 138 1.29 -8.08 18.44
CA PHE A 138 2.55 -8.68 18.88
C PHE A 138 3.19 -7.90 20.03
N ALA A 139 3.17 -6.57 19.96
CA ALA A 139 3.68 -5.70 21.01
C ALA A 139 2.84 -5.83 22.29
N ALA A 140 1.51 -5.93 22.19
CA ALA A 140 0.64 -6.16 23.34
C ALA A 140 0.96 -7.51 24.01
N ASP A 141 1.11 -8.59 23.23
CA ASP A 141 1.45 -9.91 23.76
C ASP A 141 2.83 -9.90 24.43
N SER A 142 3.80 -9.21 23.83
CA SER A 142 5.18 -9.15 24.33
C SER A 142 5.36 -8.22 25.54
N LEU A 143 4.67 -7.08 25.58
CA LEU A 143 4.88 -6.02 26.58
C LEU A 143 3.85 -6.07 27.72
N LEU A 144 2.63 -6.50 27.42
CA LEU A 144 1.51 -6.52 28.36
C LEU A 144 1.12 -7.95 28.78
N GLY A 145 1.71 -8.98 28.17
CA GLY A 145 1.44 -10.39 28.48
C GLY A 145 0.06 -10.85 28.01
N THR A 146 -0.51 -10.21 26.98
CA THR A 146 -1.74 -10.69 26.33
C THR A 146 -1.45 -11.95 25.50
N SER A 147 -2.51 -12.62 25.03
CA SER A 147 -2.40 -13.84 24.22
C SER A 147 -3.31 -13.75 23.00
N PHE A 148 -3.21 -12.66 22.25
CA PHE A 148 -4.05 -12.38 21.11
C PHE A 148 -3.54 -13.07 19.83
N LEU A 149 -2.23 -13.19 19.64
CA LEU A 149 -1.65 -13.94 18.53
C LEU A 149 -1.65 -15.44 18.85
N VAL A 150 -2.40 -16.19 18.05
CA VAL A 150 -2.50 -17.65 18.18
C VAL A 150 -1.29 -18.35 17.56
N GLY A 151 -0.81 -17.86 16.41
CA GLY A 151 0.32 -18.46 15.72
C GLY A 151 0.68 -17.76 14.41
N ARG A 152 1.80 -18.20 13.80
CA ARG A 152 2.32 -17.64 12.54
C ARG A 152 1.34 -17.86 11.39
N VAL A 153 0.77 -19.06 11.28
CA VAL A 153 -0.08 -19.45 10.16
C VAL A 153 -1.39 -18.66 10.19
N GLU A 154 -1.96 -18.50 11.39
CA GLU A 154 -3.16 -17.71 11.64
C GLU A 154 -2.91 -16.24 11.27
N LEU A 155 -1.80 -15.66 11.72
CA LEU A 155 -1.42 -14.30 11.35
C LEU A 155 -1.29 -14.13 9.82
N MET A 156 -0.68 -15.08 9.12
CA MET A 156 -0.56 -15.01 7.66
C MET A 156 -1.91 -15.10 6.95
N TRP A 157 -2.81 -15.97 7.41
CA TRP A 157 -4.16 -16.01 6.88
C TRP A 157 -4.96 -14.74 7.17
N ASP A 158 -4.74 -14.09 8.31
CA ASP A 158 -5.33 -12.79 8.61
C ASP A 158 -4.84 -11.71 7.63
N LEU A 159 -3.54 -11.65 7.33
CA LEU A 159 -2.99 -10.72 6.34
C LEU A 159 -3.48 -11.01 4.91
N VAL A 160 -3.60 -12.29 4.53
CA VAL A 160 -4.17 -12.71 3.25
C VAL A 160 -5.64 -12.30 3.14
N ALA A 161 -6.43 -12.54 4.19
CA ALA A 161 -7.84 -12.19 4.23
C ALA A 161 -8.05 -10.66 4.19
N ALA A 162 -7.23 -9.89 4.92
CA ALA A 162 -7.21 -8.43 4.84
C ALA A 162 -6.91 -7.93 3.42
N THR A 163 -5.89 -8.50 2.78
CA THR A 163 -5.50 -8.16 1.41
C THR A 163 -6.65 -8.46 0.43
N ALA A 164 -7.26 -9.64 0.53
CA ALA A 164 -8.39 -10.04 -0.31
C ALA A 164 -9.62 -9.13 -0.11
N ALA A 165 -9.93 -8.77 1.14
CA ALA A 165 -11.02 -7.86 1.47
C ALA A 165 -10.78 -6.45 0.90
N GLY A 166 -9.54 -5.94 1.02
CA GLY A 166 -9.14 -4.65 0.44
C GLY A 166 -9.28 -4.64 -1.08
N VAL A 167 -8.80 -5.68 -1.77
CA VAL A 167 -8.93 -5.84 -3.23
C VAL A 167 -10.40 -5.89 -3.64
N LEU A 168 -11.21 -6.71 -2.97
CA LEU A 168 -12.63 -6.82 -3.27
C LEU A 168 -13.38 -5.51 -3.04
N ALA A 169 -13.10 -4.79 -1.94
CA ALA A 169 -13.68 -3.48 -1.68
C ALA A 169 -13.28 -2.45 -2.74
N GLY A 170 -12.01 -2.44 -3.16
CA GLY A 170 -11.53 -1.59 -4.25
C GLY A 170 -12.23 -1.86 -5.58
N ILE A 171 -12.41 -3.13 -5.94
CA ILE A 171 -13.14 -3.54 -7.16
C ILE A 171 -14.61 -3.11 -7.10
N ILE A 172 -15.30 -3.41 -5.99
CA ILE A 172 -16.71 -3.03 -5.79
C ILE A 172 -16.86 -1.52 -5.92
N PHE A 173 -15.93 -0.76 -5.34
CA PHE A 173 -15.93 0.69 -5.42
C PHE A 173 -15.70 1.22 -6.85
N GLU A 174 -14.74 0.67 -7.59
CA GLU A 174 -14.52 1.05 -9.00
C GLU A 174 -15.75 0.76 -9.85
N VAL A 175 -16.35 -0.43 -9.70
CA VAL A 175 -17.57 -0.84 -10.41
C VAL A 175 -18.75 0.09 -10.07
N TYR A 176 -18.95 0.43 -8.79
CA TYR A 176 -19.99 1.39 -8.37
C TYR A 176 -19.84 2.73 -9.12
N PHE A 177 -18.60 3.20 -9.28
CA PHE A 177 -18.32 4.45 -10.00
C PHE A 177 -18.48 4.36 -11.51
N GLU A 178 -18.18 3.20 -12.12
CA GLU A 178 -18.29 2.99 -13.56
C GLU A 178 -19.75 2.88 -14.03
N TYR A 179 -20.61 2.21 -13.23
CA TYR A 179 -22.02 1.97 -13.56
C TYR A 179 -22.96 3.08 -13.10
N SER A 180 -22.53 4.00 -12.24
CA SER A 180 -23.34 5.12 -11.79
C SER A 180 -23.56 6.17 -12.90
N GLU A 181 -24.76 6.22 -13.50
CA GLU A 181 -25.19 7.24 -14.48
C GLU A 181 -25.06 8.70 -13.95
N ARG A 182 -24.97 8.84 -12.62
CA ARG A 182 -24.75 10.10 -11.88
C ARG A 182 -23.43 10.78 -12.26
N VAL A 183 -22.37 9.98 -12.45
CA VAL A 183 -21.00 10.43 -12.74
C VAL A 183 -20.85 10.82 -14.22
N GLN A 184 -21.60 10.16 -15.11
CA GLN A 184 -21.51 10.37 -16.55
C GLN A 184 -22.07 11.73 -17.03
N ARG A 185 -22.99 12.35 -16.28
CA ARG A 185 -23.55 13.69 -16.60
C ARG A 185 -22.58 14.83 -16.25
N LEU A 186 -21.86 14.72 -15.13
CA LEU A 186 -20.88 15.72 -14.68
C LEU A 186 -19.58 15.67 -15.51
N ARG A 187 -19.29 14.54 -16.16
CA ARG A 187 -18.12 14.33 -17.01
C ARG A 187 -18.17 15.06 -18.37
N ARG A 188 -19.35 15.52 -18.82
CA ARG A 188 -19.53 16.19 -20.13
C ARG A 188 -19.35 17.72 -20.09
N ALA A 189 -19.46 18.37 -18.93
CA ALA A 189 -19.38 19.83 -18.80
C ALA A 189 -17.95 20.37 -18.63
N ASP A 190 -16.98 19.49 -18.42
CA ASP A 190 -15.65 19.81 -17.89
C ASP A 190 -14.53 19.50 -18.91
N ARG A 191 -14.90 19.38 -20.20
CA ARG A 191 -14.02 18.93 -21.30
C ARG A 191 -13.40 20.08 -22.12
N ASP A 192 -13.77 21.33 -21.84
CA ASP A 192 -13.39 22.47 -22.69
C ASP A 192 -12.17 23.26 -22.19
N ASP A 193 -11.57 22.91 -21.05
CA ASP A 193 -10.43 23.67 -20.53
C ASP A 193 -9.30 22.75 -20.03
N ALA A 194 -8.17 22.79 -20.74
CA ALA A 194 -6.79 22.57 -20.27
C ALA A 194 -5.92 21.96 -21.38
N SER A 195 -5.11 22.83 -22.00
CA SER A 195 -3.97 22.45 -22.83
C SER A 195 -2.72 23.21 -22.35
N ARG A 196 -1.55 22.57 -22.53
CA ARG A 196 -0.15 23.07 -22.41
C ARG A 196 0.50 23.02 -21.02
N THR A 197 1.80 22.71 -20.84
CA THR A 197 2.88 21.93 -21.50
C THR A 197 4.04 21.97 -20.49
N ALA A 198 4.86 20.93 -20.39
CA ALA A 198 6.05 20.87 -19.53
C ALA A 198 7.34 21.13 -20.34
N GLU A 199 8.32 21.78 -19.73
CA GLU A 199 9.70 21.92 -20.22
C GLU A 199 10.67 21.12 -19.33
N SER A 200 11.63 20.46 -19.97
CA SER A 200 12.67 19.59 -19.40
C SER A 200 14.01 20.33 -19.27
N GLY A 201 14.78 20.03 -18.23
CA GLY A 201 16.18 20.46 -18.09
C GLY A 201 17.08 19.28 -17.67
N GLU A 202 18.17 19.07 -18.41
CA GLU A 202 19.24 18.10 -18.11
C GLU A 202 20.37 18.74 -17.28
N LEU A 203 21.03 17.93 -16.44
CA LEU A 203 22.34 18.25 -15.84
C LEU A 203 23.26 17.01 -15.76
N PRO A 204 24.60 17.19 -15.68
CA PRO A 204 25.62 16.21 -16.04
C PRO A 204 26.21 15.42 -14.85
N GLY A 205 26.77 14.25 -15.13
CA GLY A 205 27.34 13.32 -14.15
C GLY A 205 28.86 13.34 -13.98
N GLU A 206 29.33 12.77 -12.86
CA GLU A 206 30.74 12.55 -12.53
C GLU A 206 31.10 11.06 -12.29
N HIS A 207 32.40 10.74 -12.34
CA HIS A 207 32.94 9.45 -12.78
C HIS A 207 33.73 8.59 -11.77
N HIS A 208 33.43 8.62 -10.46
CA HIS A 208 34.16 7.77 -9.47
C HIS A 208 33.40 6.55 -8.91
N HIS A 209 32.18 6.25 -9.36
CA HIS A 209 31.31 5.24 -8.71
C HIS A 209 31.22 3.88 -9.43
N ARG A 210 31.76 3.77 -10.66
CA ARG A 210 31.66 2.54 -11.48
C ARG A 210 32.42 1.35 -10.89
N THR A 211 33.54 1.58 -10.22
CA THR A 211 34.36 0.49 -9.65
C THR A 211 33.68 -0.15 -8.44
N ALA A 212 33.07 0.66 -7.56
CA ALA A 212 32.32 0.18 -6.41
C ALA A 212 31.09 -0.64 -6.83
N VAL A 213 30.30 -0.13 -7.78
CA VAL A 213 29.13 -0.84 -8.33
C VAL A 213 29.53 -2.17 -8.98
N ARG A 214 30.58 -2.17 -9.81
CA ARG A 214 31.07 -3.41 -10.44
C ARG A 214 31.61 -4.42 -9.43
N GLY A 215 32.28 -3.95 -8.37
CA GLY A 215 32.73 -4.82 -7.28
C GLY A 215 31.57 -5.51 -6.57
N MET A 216 30.53 -4.75 -6.22
CA MET A 216 29.31 -5.30 -5.62
C MET A 216 28.56 -6.25 -6.56
N GLN A 217 28.45 -5.91 -7.85
CA GLN A 217 27.88 -6.80 -8.88
C GLN A 217 28.68 -8.09 -9.04
N ALA A 218 30.01 -8.04 -8.95
CA ALA A 218 30.84 -9.23 -8.98
C ALA A 218 30.60 -10.13 -7.75
N VAL A 219 30.43 -9.55 -6.56
CA VAL A 219 30.03 -10.31 -5.35
C VAL A 219 28.68 -11.00 -5.56
N LEU A 220 27.68 -10.27 -6.05
CA LEU A 220 26.36 -10.82 -6.37
C LEU A 220 26.43 -11.96 -7.41
N ALA A 221 27.20 -11.77 -8.47
CA ALA A 221 27.39 -12.78 -9.50
C ALA A 221 28.09 -14.04 -8.95
N VAL A 222 29.06 -13.88 -8.04
CA VAL A 222 29.72 -15.01 -7.36
C VAL A 222 28.74 -15.76 -6.47
N ILE A 223 27.91 -15.06 -5.68
CA ILE A 223 26.89 -15.70 -4.85
C ILE A 223 25.88 -16.47 -5.71
N ALA A 224 25.37 -15.85 -6.79
CA ALA A 224 24.43 -16.48 -7.71
C ALA A 224 25.04 -17.70 -8.40
N ALA A 225 26.29 -17.60 -8.89
CA ALA A 225 26.99 -18.73 -9.49
C ALA A 225 27.22 -19.87 -8.49
N ALA A 226 27.61 -19.55 -7.24
CA ALA A 226 27.74 -20.53 -6.19
C ALA A 226 26.41 -21.22 -5.86
N ALA A 227 25.29 -20.49 -5.90
CA ALA A 227 23.95 -21.04 -5.72
C ALA A 227 23.60 -22.05 -6.82
N VAL A 228 23.86 -21.72 -8.09
CA VAL A 228 23.68 -22.65 -9.23
C VAL A 228 24.51 -23.92 -9.05
N VAL A 229 25.80 -23.78 -8.72
CA VAL A 229 26.70 -24.93 -8.53
C VAL A 229 26.25 -25.83 -7.38
N ARG A 230 25.67 -25.26 -6.33
CA ARG A 230 25.16 -25.99 -5.16
C ARG A 230 23.73 -26.50 -5.34
N GLY A 231 23.05 -26.16 -6.43
CA GLY A 231 21.62 -26.47 -6.63
C GLY A 231 20.69 -25.80 -5.61
N ASN A 232 21.13 -24.68 -5.00
CA ASN A 232 20.36 -23.98 -3.98
C ASN A 232 19.47 -22.91 -4.63
N TRP A 233 18.20 -23.26 -4.86
CA TRP A 233 17.22 -22.40 -5.52
C TRP A 233 16.84 -21.16 -4.71
N THR A 234 16.73 -21.29 -3.40
CA THR A 234 16.46 -20.19 -2.47
C THR A 234 17.55 -19.12 -2.58
N LEU A 235 18.82 -19.53 -2.49
CA LEU A 235 19.96 -18.61 -2.61
C LEU A 235 20.08 -18.04 -4.03
N LEU A 236 19.74 -18.81 -5.06
CA LEU A 236 19.77 -18.33 -6.44
C LEU A 236 18.75 -17.21 -6.66
N VAL A 237 17.53 -17.33 -6.14
CA VAL A 237 16.52 -16.27 -6.25
C VAL A 237 16.92 -15.05 -5.42
N ASN A 238 17.37 -15.27 -4.17
CA ASN A 238 17.80 -14.21 -3.24
C ASN A 238 19.11 -13.51 -3.65
N SER A 239 19.80 -13.95 -4.70
CA SER A 239 20.99 -13.28 -5.24
C SER A 239 20.81 -12.87 -6.71
N GLY A 240 20.07 -13.64 -7.49
CA GLY A 240 19.75 -13.37 -8.89
C GLY A 240 18.79 -12.20 -9.08
N VAL A 241 17.73 -12.11 -8.27
CA VAL A 241 16.80 -10.96 -8.32
C VAL A 241 17.52 -9.65 -7.93
N PRO A 242 18.27 -9.58 -6.81
CA PRO A 242 19.08 -8.41 -6.49
C PRO A 242 20.09 -8.06 -7.58
N LEU A 243 20.78 -9.06 -8.16
CA LEU A 243 21.69 -8.83 -9.29
C LEU A 243 20.96 -8.17 -10.46
N ALA A 244 19.78 -8.67 -10.85
CA ALA A 244 18.97 -8.07 -11.91
C ALA A 244 18.56 -6.62 -11.59
N ILE A 245 18.18 -6.34 -10.34
CA ILE A 245 17.86 -4.98 -9.87
C ILE A 245 19.05 -4.03 -10.06
N THR A 246 20.28 -4.47 -9.76
CA THR A 246 21.48 -3.63 -9.96
C THR A 246 21.78 -3.31 -11.43
N LEU A 247 21.19 -4.06 -12.37
CA LEU A 247 21.34 -3.82 -13.81
C LEU A 247 20.31 -2.81 -14.34
N LEU A 248 19.25 -2.50 -13.57
CA LEU A 248 18.21 -1.56 -13.98
C LEU A 248 18.76 -0.19 -14.40
N PRO A 249 19.70 0.46 -13.68
CA PRO A 249 20.21 1.76 -14.12
C PRO A 249 20.90 1.72 -15.49
N ALA A 250 21.59 0.61 -15.80
CA ALA A 250 22.23 0.42 -17.10
C ALA A 250 21.19 0.15 -18.21
N ALA A 251 20.16 -0.64 -17.90
CA ALA A 251 19.05 -0.89 -18.80
C ALA A 251 18.26 0.40 -19.11
N LEU A 252 17.99 1.22 -18.09
CA LEU A 252 17.32 2.51 -18.24
C LEU A 252 18.11 3.48 -19.11
N ARG A 253 19.43 3.56 -18.91
CA ARG A 253 20.30 4.36 -19.78
C ARG A 253 20.29 3.86 -21.22
N HIS A 254 20.35 2.54 -21.43
CA HIS A 254 20.35 1.99 -22.78
C HIS A 254 19.00 2.21 -23.48
N GLN A 255 17.89 1.94 -22.79
CA GLN A 255 16.57 1.90 -23.41
C GLN A 255 15.93 3.29 -23.50
N TYR A 256 16.26 4.20 -22.58
CA TYR A 256 15.56 5.46 -22.40
C TYR A 256 16.48 6.69 -22.35
N ASP A 257 17.79 6.54 -22.56
CA ASP A 257 18.81 7.59 -22.42
C ASP A 257 18.78 8.31 -21.06
N TYR A 258 18.22 7.65 -20.05
CA TYR A 258 18.09 8.21 -18.71
C TYR A 258 19.27 7.80 -17.84
N THR A 259 19.98 8.79 -17.31
CA THR A 259 21.05 8.57 -16.34
C THR A 259 20.54 8.81 -14.92
N MET A 260 20.36 7.72 -14.18
CA MET A 260 19.98 7.76 -12.77
C MET A 260 21.07 8.44 -11.92
N ASP A 261 20.65 9.19 -10.89
CA ASP A 261 21.56 9.77 -9.91
C ASP A 261 22.54 8.73 -9.37
N THR A 262 23.79 9.15 -9.22
CA THR A 262 24.86 8.23 -8.90
C THR A 262 24.80 7.75 -7.45
N GLY A 263 24.34 8.61 -6.53
CA GLY A 263 24.07 8.22 -5.14
C GLY A 263 23.01 7.13 -5.09
N LEU A 264 21.93 7.29 -5.85
CA LEU A 264 20.86 6.29 -5.94
C LEU A 264 21.34 4.96 -6.55
N VAL A 265 22.18 4.98 -7.59
CA VAL A 265 22.76 3.75 -8.16
C VAL A 265 23.60 2.98 -7.12
N VAL A 266 24.43 3.69 -6.36
CA VAL A 266 25.22 3.09 -5.27
C VAL A 266 24.30 2.53 -4.20
N TRP A 267 23.25 3.26 -3.81
CA TRP A 267 22.30 2.86 -2.78
C TRP A 267 21.52 1.61 -3.16
N VAL A 268 20.99 1.55 -4.39
CA VAL A 268 20.31 0.38 -4.97
C VAL A 268 21.23 -0.84 -4.96
N THR A 269 22.48 -0.65 -5.39
CA THR A 269 23.47 -1.72 -5.47
C THR A 269 23.87 -2.21 -4.08
N LEU A 270 24.05 -1.30 -3.12
CA LEU A 270 24.41 -1.63 -1.74
C LEU A 270 23.32 -2.45 -1.05
N ALA A 271 22.07 -1.97 -1.08
CA ALA A 271 20.94 -2.67 -0.47
C ALA A 271 20.75 -4.07 -1.10
N SER A 272 20.82 -4.16 -2.43
CA SER A 272 20.75 -5.42 -3.18
C SER A 272 21.86 -6.40 -2.76
N THR A 273 23.08 -5.89 -2.58
CA THR A 273 24.25 -6.71 -2.19
C THR A 273 24.14 -7.19 -0.74
N LEU A 274 23.74 -6.31 0.18
CA LEU A 274 23.59 -6.66 1.59
C LEU A 274 22.49 -7.70 1.79
N HIS A 275 21.34 -7.55 1.10
CA HIS A 275 20.26 -8.55 1.15
C HIS A 275 20.73 -9.93 0.66
N ALA A 276 21.40 -10.00 -0.50
CA ALA A 276 21.93 -11.25 -1.02
C ALA A 276 23.01 -11.87 -0.11
N ALA A 277 23.84 -11.05 0.53
CA ALA A 277 24.81 -11.51 1.53
C ALA A 277 24.12 -12.06 2.80
N GLY A 278 22.99 -11.45 3.18
CA GLY A 278 22.03 -11.95 4.16
C GLY A 278 21.69 -13.41 3.95
N ALA A 279 21.20 -13.73 2.75
CA ALA A 279 20.76 -15.06 2.36
C ALA A 279 21.87 -16.13 2.32
N VAL A 280 23.15 -15.74 2.28
CA VAL A 280 24.29 -16.68 2.39
C VAL A 280 24.44 -17.24 3.82
N GLY A 281 23.93 -16.52 4.82
CA GLY A 281 23.96 -16.95 6.22
C GLY A 281 24.05 -15.82 7.24
N LEU A 282 24.27 -14.56 6.81
CA LEU A 282 24.39 -13.42 7.73
C LEU A 282 23.11 -13.17 8.53
N TYR A 283 21.94 -13.48 7.97
CA TYR A 283 20.66 -13.41 8.70
C TYR A 283 20.63 -14.32 9.93
N GLN A 284 21.24 -15.49 9.84
CA GLN A 284 21.27 -16.46 10.94
C GLN A 284 22.39 -16.14 11.94
N TRP A 285 23.50 -15.58 11.48
CA TRP A 285 24.65 -15.26 12.34
C TRP A 285 24.46 -13.96 13.12
N PHE A 286 23.74 -12.99 12.54
CA PHE A 286 23.59 -11.66 13.09
C PHE A 286 22.14 -11.19 12.94
N GLY A 287 21.30 -11.39 13.96
CA GLY A 287 19.87 -11.02 13.89
C GLY A 287 19.60 -9.54 13.61
N TRP A 288 20.53 -8.63 13.92
CA TRP A 288 20.41 -7.20 13.55
C TRP A 288 20.65 -6.94 12.07
N PHE A 289 21.37 -7.83 11.37
CA PHE A 289 21.71 -7.66 9.96
C PHE A 289 20.47 -7.67 9.10
N ASP A 290 19.55 -8.57 9.44
CA ASP A 290 18.25 -8.70 8.82
C ASP A 290 17.43 -7.39 8.89
N SER A 291 17.24 -6.87 10.11
CA SER A 291 16.63 -5.56 10.37
C SER A 291 17.23 -4.42 9.52
N VAL A 292 18.56 -4.37 9.40
CA VAL A 292 19.24 -3.34 8.59
C VAL A 292 18.92 -3.51 7.10
N THR A 293 18.94 -4.75 6.59
CA THR A 293 18.61 -4.99 5.18
C THR A 293 17.14 -4.72 4.87
N HIS A 294 16.22 -4.96 5.80
CA HIS A 294 14.81 -4.59 5.67
C HIS A 294 14.64 -3.08 5.61
N ALA A 295 15.24 -2.32 6.53
CA ALA A 295 15.18 -0.86 6.48
C ALA A 295 15.79 -0.27 5.20
N LEU A 296 16.93 -0.80 4.73
CA LEU A 296 17.57 -0.38 3.49
C LEU A 296 16.71 -0.71 2.26
N SER A 297 16.19 -1.93 2.18
CA SER A 297 15.32 -2.35 1.07
C SER A 297 14.01 -1.55 1.05
N ALA A 298 13.40 -1.33 2.21
CA ALA A 298 12.23 -0.49 2.37
C ALA A 298 12.47 0.97 1.95
N SER A 299 13.67 1.51 2.12
CA SER A 299 14.02 2.84 1.61
C SER A 299 13.99 2.90 0.08
N LEU A 300 14.36 1.81 -0.62
CA LEU A 300 14.23 1.71 -2.07
C LEU A 300 12.76 1.61 -2.50
N VAL A 301 11.99 0.77 -1.81
CA VAL A 301 10.54 0.64 -2.04
C VAL A 301 9.83 1.97 -1.80
N ALA A 302 10.26 2.75 -0.80
CA ALA A 302 9.74 4.09 -0.53
C ALA A 302 10.00 5.05 -1.70
N GLY A 303 11.18 4.98 -2.30
CA GLY A 303 11.51 5.72 -3.53
C GLY A 303 10.60 5.35 -4.70
N VAL A 304 10.32 4.06 -4.90
CA VAL A 304 9.35 3.59 -5.91
C VAL A 304 7.95 4.11 -5.60
N GLY A 305 7.49 4.02 -4.36
CA GLY A 305 6.20 4.55 -3.92
C GLY A 305 6.06 6.05 -4.17
N TYR A 306 7.14 6.81 -3.94
CA TYR A 306 7.20 8.24 -4.24
C TYR A 306 7.08 8.50 -5.74
N ALA A 307 7.84 7.77 -6.56
CA ALA A 307 7.80 7.88 -8.01
C ALA A 307 6.41 7.54 -8.57
N VAL A 308 5.75 6.50 -8.05
CA VAL A 308 4.36 6.15 -8.41
C VAL A 308 3.40 7.28 -8.04
N ALA A 309 3.48 7.80 -6.81
CA ALA A 309 2.60 8.88 -6.36
C ALA A 309 2.75 10.14 -7.24
N ARG A 310 4.00 10.50 -7.55
CA ARG A 310 4.32 11.66 -8.39
C ARG A 310 3.91 11.45 -9.86
N ALA A 311 4.08 10.23 -10.39
CA ALA A 311 3.62 9.89 -11.74
C ALA A 311 2.10 10.01 -11.86
N VAL A 312 1.35 9.53 -10.86
CA VAL A 312 -0.11 9.68 -10.82
C VAL A 312 -0.50 11.15 -10.74
N GLU A 313 0.12 11.94 -9.87
CA GLU A 313 -0.14 13.38 -9.73
C GLU A 313 0.06 14.13 -11.05
N LEU A 314 1.10 13.79 -11.82
CA LEU A 314 1.40 14.47 -13.08
C LEU A 314 0.54 13.99 -14.27
N HIS A 315 0.08 12.74 -14.26
CA HIS A 315 -0.67 12.15 -15.38
C HIS A 315 -2.18 12.19 -15.22
N ALA A 316 -2.65 12.11 -13.98
CA ALA A 316 -4.07 12.13 -13.71
C ALA A 316 -4.49 13.57 -13.47
N ARG A 317 -5.16 14.16 -14.48
CA ARG A 317 -5.72 15.53 -14.43
C ARG A 317 -6.66 15.82 -13.26
N ALA A 318 -7.07 14.78 -12.51
CA ALA A 318 -7.96 14.84 -11.37
C ALA A 318 -7.31 14.33 -10.08
N VAL A 319 -5.97 14.25 -10.03
CA VAL A 319 -5.25 13.84 -8.82
C VAL A 319 -4.28 14.93 -8.40
N SER A 320 -4.42 15.41 -7.17
CA SER A 320 -3.53 16.39 -6.56
C SER A 320 -3.13 15.91 -5.18
N PHE A 321 -1.83 15.92 -4.87
CA PHE A 321 -1.35 15.54 -3.55
C PHE A 321 -0.73 16.73 -2.84
N ASN A 322 -1.08 16.92 -1.57
CA ASN A 322 -0.30 17.79 -0.70
C ASN A 322 0.93 17.01 -0.16
N ARG A 323 1.95 17.75 0.32
CA ARG A 323 3.21 17.15 0.81
C ARG A 323 2.99 16.12 1.92
N GLY A 324 2.05 16.40 2.83
CA GLY A 324 1.71 15.51 3.94
C GLY A 324 1.13 14.18 3.44
N PHE A 325 0.14 14.23 2.55
CA PHE A 325 -0.46 13.05 1.95
C PHE A 325 0.56 12.22 1.16
N ARG A 326 1.44 12.86 0.39
CA ARG A 326 2.49 12.15 -0.36
C ARG A 326 3.40 11.37 0.58
N ALA A 327 3.85 11.99 1.67
CA ALA A 327 4.65 11.33 2.69
C ALA A 327 3.90 10.16 3.35
N THR A 328 2.63 10.37 3.73
CA THR A 328 1.79 9.32 4.30
C THR A 328 1.57 8.16 3.33
N PHE A 329 1.28 8.46 2.05
CA PHE A 329 1.10 7.46 1.01
C PHE A 329 2.35 6.60 0.85
N VAL A 330 3.55 7.19 0.84
CA VAL A 330 4.81 6.45 0.75
C VAL A 330 4.97 5.48 1.92
N VAL A 331 4.68 5.91 3.15
CA VAL A 331 4.76 5.03 4.32
C VAL A 331 3.76 3.88 4.23
N LEU A 332 2.50 4.18 3.88
CA LEU A 332 1.47 3.16 3.70
C LEU A 332 1.81 2.19 2.55
N PHE A 333 2.37 2.70 1.46
CA PHE A 333 2.79 1.90 0.32
C PHE A 333 3.89 0.92 0.70
N VAL A 334 4.92 1.36 1.44
CA VAL A 334 5.99 0.48 1.91
C VAL A 334 5.47 -0.58 2.86
N LEU A 335 4.59 -0.20 3.80
CA LEU A 335 3.94 -1.16 4.69
C LEU A 335 3.12 -2.20 3.92
N ALA A 336 2.34 -1.77 2.92
CA ALA A 336 1.56 -2.67 2.07
C ALA A 336 2.46 -3.62 1.26
N VAL A 337 3.56 -3.12 0.69
CA VAL A 337 4.55 -3.96 0.00
C VAL A 337 5.22 -4.93 0.97
N GLY A 338 5.53 -4.49 2.19
CA GLY A 338 6.06 -5.35 3.26
C GLY A 338 5.10 -6.51 3.58
N VAL A 339 3.81 -6.21 3.83
CA VAL A 339 2.78 -7.24 4.00
C VAL A 339 2.68 -8.17 2.77
N GLY A 340 2.76 -7.60 1.57
CA GLY A 340 2.78 -8.37 0.33
C GLY A 340 3.97 -9.32 0.25
N TRP A 341 5.14 -8.89 0.72
CA TRP A 341 6.35 -9.72 0.79
C TRP A 341 6.12 -10.91 1.72
N GLU A 342 5.64 -10.68 2.95
CA GLU A 342 5.33 -11.76 3.91
C GLU A 342 4.36 -12.81 3.35
N ILE A 343 3.35 -12.35 2.63
CA ILE A 343 2.37 -13.22 1.97
C ILE A 343 3.05 -14.05 0.86
N LEU A 344 3.97 -13.48 0.09
CA LEU A 344 4.73 -14.21 -0.92
C LEU A 344 5.64 -15.26 -0.30
N GLU A 345 6.28 -14.96 0.83
CA GLU A 345 7.11 -15.94 1.54
C GLU A 345 6.28 -17.10 2.05
N PHE A 346 5.17 -16.80 2.73
CA PHE A 346 4.20 -17.78 3.20
C PHE A 346 3.65 -18.65 2.05
N ALA A 347 3.27 -18.02 0.93
CA ALA A 347 2.79 -18.73 -0.25
C ALA A 347 3.87 -19.64 -0.86
N SER A 348 5.14 -19.22 -0.85
CA SER A 348 6.26 -20.03 -1.35
C SER A 348 6.47 -21.29 -0.50
N GLY A 349 6.33 -21.19 0.83
CA GLY A 349 6.38 -22.33 1.74
C GLY A 349 5.18 -23.27 1.54
N GLY A 350 3.99 -22.71 1.36
CA GLY A 350 2.79 -23.48 1.03
C GLY A 350 2.94 -24.26 -0.28
N LEU A 351 3.43 -23.63 -1.34
CA LEU A 351 3.68 -24.28 -2.63
C LEU A 351 4.71 -25.41 -2.53
N ALA A 352 5.81 -25.19 -1.81
CA ALA A 352 6.83 -26.21 -1.57
C ALA A 352 6.26 -27.44 -0.84
N SER A 353 5.34 -27.23 0.11
CA SER A 353 4.68 -28.32 0.84
C SER A 353 3.77 -29.19 -0.04
N VAL A 354 3.23 -28.64 -1.14
CA VAL A 354 2.32 -29.34 -2.05
C VAL A 354 3.07 -29.99 -3.21
N VAL A 355 4.00 -29.26 -3.82
CA VAL A 355 4.73 -29.70 -5.03
C VAL A 355 5.95 -30.55 -4.68
N GLY A 356 6.44 -30.48 -3.44
CA GLY A 356 7.69 -31.07 -2.99
C GLY A 356 8.88 -30.19 -3.37
N GLY A 357 9.79 -29.96 -2.42
CA GLY A 357 10.95 -29.09 -2.58
C GLY A 357 11.18 -28.19 -1.36
N GLU A 358 12.14 -27.28 -1.46
CA GLU A 358 12.38 -26.24 -0.45
C GLU A 358 11.64 -24.94 -0.82
N ALA A 359 11.24 -24.18 0.20
CA ALA A 359 10.64 -22.87 -0.01
C ALA A 359 11.64 -21.93 -0.70
N VAL A 360 11.21 -21.29 -1.79
CA VAL A 360 12.06 -20.37 -2.56
C VAL A 360 12.36 -19.09 -1.78
N LEU A 361 11.42 -18.65 -0.93
CA LEU A 361 11.58 -17.55 -0.01
C LEU A 361 11.46 -18.09 1.41
N ALA A 362 12.35 -17.65 2.30
CA ALA A 362 12.45 -18.22 3.64
C ALA A 362 11.70 -17.34 4.64
N GLN A 363 10.67 -17.90 5.29
CA GLN A 363 9.96 -17.24 6.39
C GLN A 363 10.34 -17.89 7.72
N TYR A 364 10.95 -17.15 8.65
CA TYR A 364 11.49 -17.76 9.86
C TYR A 364 10.46 -17.90 10.97
N GLY A 365 9.73 -16.84 11.35
CA GLY A 365 8.82 -16.89 12.50
C GLY A 365 7.95 -15.64 12.67
N THR A 366 7.06 -15.64 13.67
CA THR A 366 6.18 -14.48 13.91
C THR A 366 6.96 -13.22 14.32
N ALA A 367 7.99 -13.37 15.15
CA ALA A 367 8.81 -12.25 15.60
C ALA A 367 9.62 -11.61 14.46
N ASP A 368 9.99 -12.43 13.48
CA ASP A 368 10.72 -12.05 12.26
C ASP A 368 9.83 -11.17 11.37
N ILE A 369 8.65 -11.69 10.99
CA ILE A 369 7.58 -10.95 10.27
C ILE A 369 7.31 -9.57 10.90
N VAL A 370 7.18 -9.52 12.23
CA VAL A 370 6.91 -8.27 12.95
C VAL A 370 8.11 -7.34 12.91
N ASN A 371 9.32 -7.86 13.11
CA ASN A 371 10.56 -7.11 13.02
C ASN A 371 10.74 -6.50 11.61
N ASP A 372 10.42 -7.25 10.57
CA ASP A 372 10.51 -6.83 9.18
C ASP A 372 9.54 -5.69 8.90
N LEU A 373 8.28 -5.80 9.32
CA LEU A 373 7.31 -4.71 9.22
C LEU A 373 7.74 -3.45 9.99
N VAL A 374 8.34 -3.61 11.17
CA VAL A 374 8.87 -2.49 11.96
C VAL A 374 10.02 -1.80 11.24
N PHE A 375 11.03 -2.53 10.78
CA PHE A 375 12.19 -1.95 10.10
C PHE A 375 11.84 -1.44 8.70
N ASN A 376 10.85 -2.04 8.02
CA ASN A 376 10.25 -1.48 6.82
C ASN A 376 9.63 -0.11 7.09
N THR A 377 8.90 0.04 8.19
CA THR A 377 8.33 1.32 8.63
C THR A 377 9.41 2.36 8.90
N VAL A 378 10.50 1.96 9.58
CA VAL A 378 11.64 2.85 9.84
C VAL A 378 12.25 3.36 8.54
N GLY A 379 12.54 2.46 7.59
CA GLY A 379 13.05 2.84 6.27
C GLY A 379 12.12 3.79 5.52
N ALA A 380 10.81 3.52 5.57
CA ALA A 380 9.80 4.35 4.92
C ALA A 380 9.70 5.75 5.52
N VAL A 381 9.68 5.85 6.86
CA VAL A 381 9.60 7.13 7.58
C VAL A 381 10.84 7.98 7.35
N LEU A 382 12.04 7.36 7.35
CA LEU A 382 13.28 8.07 7.04
C LEU A 382 13.24 8.68 5.63
N VAL A 383 12.79 7.92 4.63
CA VAL A 383 12.66 8.43 3.25
C VAL A 383 11.59 9.52 3.16
N ALA A 384 10.42 9.30 3.76
CA ALA A 384 9.32 10.26 3.75
C ALA A 384 9.70 11.58 4.43
N ALA A 385 10.52 11.54 5.49
CA ALA A 385 10.98 12.71 6.22
C ALA A 385 12.15 13.44 5.53
N TYR A 386 13.13 12.71 4.97
CA TYR A 386 14.42 13.29 4.57
C TYR A 386 14.75 13.22 3.08
N SER A 387 14.04 12.43 2.27
CA SER A 387 14.54 12.02 0.94
C SER A 387 13.56 12.21 -0.23
N SER A 388 12.53 13.06 -0.12
CA SER A 388 11.64 13.32 -1.28
C SER A 388 12.36 13.94 -2.49
N ALA A 389 13.44 14.71 -2.27
CA ALA A 389 14.17 15.42 -3.31
C ALA A 389 15.04 14.52 -4.22
N HIS A 390 15.66 13.44 -3.71
CA HIS A 390 16.52 12.54 -4.51
C HIS A 390 15.72 11.58 -5.41
N PHE A 391 14.42 11.43 -5.16
CA PHE A 391 13.53 10.60 -5.97
C PHE A 391 12.70 11.42 -6.97
N GLU A 392 12.88 12.75 -7.04
CA GLU A 392 12.21 13.60 -8.03
C GLU A 392 12.65 13.21 -9.45
N ASP A 393 13.95 13.03 -9.68
CA ASP A 393 14.47 12.65 -11.01
C ASP A 393 13.95 11.27 -11.49
N VAL A 394 13.75 10.32 -10.57
CA VAL A 394 13.19 8.99 -10.90
C VAL A 394 11.70 9.08 -11.16
N ALA A 395 11.01 9.94 -10.40
CA ALA A 395 9.61 10.22 -10.64
C ALA A 395 9.39 10.85 -12.02
N ASP A 396 10.23 11.80 -12.43
CA ASP A 396 10.14 12.49 -13.73
C ASP A 396 10.35 11.52 -14.91
N LEU A 397 11.18 10.49 -14.78
CA LEU A 397 11.29 9.42 -15.78
C LEU A 397 10.00 8.58 -15.88
N PHE A 398 9.44 8.19 -14.73
CA PHE A 398 8.21 7.39 -14.68
C PHE A 398 7.02 8.15 -15.27
N VAL A 399 7.00 9.45 -15.02
CA VAL A 399 6.09 10.44 -15.58
C VAL A 399 6.15 10.39 -17.11
N ASP A 400 7.30 10.64 -17.73
CA ASP A 400 7.38 10.71 -19.20
C ASP A 400 6.83 9.47 -19.92
N ARG A 401 6.91 8.29 -19.31
CA ARG A 401 6.48 7.03 -19.94
C ARG A 401 5.00 6.69 -19.79
N VAL A 402 4.35 7.06 -18.69
CA VAL A 402 2.88 6.95 -18.61
C VAL A 402 2.24 7.80 -19.71
N SER A 403 2.84 8.94 -20.05
CA SER A 403 2.37 9.80 -21.15
C SER A 403 2.45 9.11 -22.53
N VAL A 404 3.50 8.32 -22.79
CA VAL A 404 3.73 7.61 -24.08
C VAL A 404 2.77 6.44 -24.25
N VAL A 405 2.52 5.67 -23.19
CA VAL A 405 1.56 4.53 -23.24
C VAL A 405 0.12 5.02 -23.36
N VAL A 406 -0.21 6.18 -22.80
CA VAL A 406 -1.56 6.78 -22.89
C VAL A 406 -1.79 7.51 -24.22
N ARG A 407 -0.75 8.02 -24.88
CA ARG A 407 -0.89 8.71 -26.17
C ARG A 407 -0.96 7.79 -27.39
N GLY A 408 -0.69 6.50 -27.22
CA GLY A 408 -0.59 5.57 -28.34
C GLY A 408 0.69 5.84 -29.13
N GLY A 409 1.41 4.76 -29.44
CA GLY A 409 2.48 4.85 -30.42
C GLY A 409 1.90 5.32 -31.75
N ASP A 410 2.60 6.25 -32.40
CA ASP A 410 2.50 6.43 -33.84
C ASP A 410 2.98 5.16 -34.56
#